data_AF-A0A2R6P0R5-F1
#
_entry.id   AF-A0A2R6P0R5-F1
#
_cell.length_a   1.000
_cell.length_b   1.000
_cell.length_c   1.000
_cell.angle_alpha   90.00
_cell.angle_beta   90.00
_cell.angle_gamma   90.00
#
_symmetry.space_group_name_H-M   'P 1'
#
loop_
_entity.id
_entity.type
_entity.pdbx_description
1 polymer ?
#
loop_
_entity_poly.entity_id
_entity_poly.type
_entity_poly.pdbx_seq_one_letter_code
_entity_poly.pdbx_strand_id
1 'polypeptide(L)'
;MSHGYLKLQSTSAPPVEVIDRIVQFMLGYKHDFTIIADFSLVSYQFRQICFRRFFSSLCAFSKYKWANICHIPGVFNWTRSLMCDSNALHIRPDTLRQFLKLKTVQVNFSSEGRNTQLTSTKLILPCIPSYLTHLQLGYLPLIDATLLQRISSNLPALEFLELTCSVRLEPDCCWDCYEEAGSHTIHSPIPDYYCSAQDLACAFGEALQPLNKLKDLFLGIYLSEVNIFYYHIDHGFRRMRLLRTDPYGPEQCRQCHELYGEEVRQQEVAASASLARFLPSLKILGWNSFFAHEEDGDGWAEQRTTILIERVDEWIIAKRQTVE
;
A
#
# COMPACT_ATOMS: atom_id res chain seq x y z
N MET A 1 -2.58 -47.31 -57.64
CA MET A 1 -2.35 -45.90 -57.26
C MET A 1 -2.22 -45.85 -55.74
N SER A 2 -0.98 -45.92 -55.24
CA SER A 2 -0.64 -45.90 -53.82
C SER A 2 -0.53 -44.44 -53.35
N HIS A 3 -1.48 -43.99 -52.53
CA HIS A 3 -1.38 -42.70 -51.84
C HIS A 3 -0.31 -42.78 -50.76
N GLY A 4 0.82 -42.14 -51.01
CA GLY A 4 1.90 -41.96 -50.04
C GLY A 4 1.43 -41.04 -48.92
N TYR A 5 1.15 -41.60 -47.74
CA TYR A 5 0.95 -40.84 -46.51
C TYR A 5 2.30 -40.25 -46.08
N LEU A 6 2.47 -38.94 -46.26
CA LEU A 6 3.54 -38.18 -45.62
C LEU A 6 3.33 -38.25 -44.10
N LYS A 7 4.14 -39.07 -43.43
CA LYS A 7 4.31 -39.00 -41.96
C LYS A 7 4.89 -37.62 -41.64
N LEU A 8 4.02 -36.70 -41.20
CA LEU A 8 4.45 -35.48 -40.52
C LEU A 8 5.31 -35.90 -39.33
N GLN A 9 6.61 -35.61 -39.42
CA GLN A 9 7.54 -35.79 -38.31
C GLN A 9 6.99 -34.99 -37.13
N SER A 10 6.83 -35.65 -35.98
CA SER A 10 6.32 -34.98 -34.78
C SER A 10 7.32 -33.89 -34.38
N THR A 11 6.96 -32.64 -34.66
CA THR A 11 7.71 -31.50 -34.14
C THR A 11 7.64 -31.58 -32.62
N SER A 12 8.81 -31.63 -31.97
CA SER A 12 8.91 -31.64 -30.52
C SER A 12 8.13 -30.47 -29.95
N ALA A 13 7.26 -30.72 -28.97
CA ALA A 13 6.54 -29.66 -28.28
C ALA A 13 7.54 -28.64 -27.70
N PRO A 14 7.22 -27.34 -27.73
CA PRO A 14 8.11 -26.33 -27.17
C PRO A 14 8.31 -26.58 -25.66
N PRO A 15 9.49 -26.24 -25.09
CA PRO A 15 9.73 -26.36 -23.66
C PRO A 15 8.70 -25.57 -22.83
N VAL A 16 8.35 -26.10 -21.67
CA VAL A 16 7.31 -25.52 -20.78
C VAL A 16 7.66 -24.11 -20.34
N GLU A 17 8.96 -23.81 -20.20
CA GLU A 17 9.51 -22.52 -19.83
C GLU A 17 9.22 -21.45 -20.89
N VAL A 18 9.26 -21.84 -22.17
CA VAL A 18 8.97 -20.92 -23.28
C VAL A 18 7.49 -20.52 -23.26
N ILE A 19 6.59 -21.49 -23.10
CA ILE A 19 5.15 -21.22 -23.00
C ILE A 19 4.85 -20.33 -21.80
N ASP A 20 5.47 -20.61 -20.67
CA ASP A 20 5.31 -19.87 -19.43
C ASP A 20 5.78 -18.40 -19.55
N ARG A 21 6.87 -18.15 -20.30
CA ARG A 21 7.32 -16.78 -20.63
C ARG A 21 6.39 -16.06 -21.60
N ILE A 22 5.84 -16.76 -22.60
CA ILE A 22 4.86 -16.17 -23.52
C ILE A 22 3.62 -15.72 -22.75
N VAL A 23 3.05 -16.60 -21.91
CA VAL A 23 1.88 -16.26 -21.08
C VAL A 23 2.20 -15.10 -20.14
N GLN A 24 3.38 -15.10 -19.50
CA GLN A 24 3.82 -13.99 -18.66
C GLN A 24 3.87 -12.66 -19.45
N PHE A 25 4.45 -12.67 -20.64
CA PHE A 25 4.56 -11.49 -21.50
C PHE A 25 3.17 -10.96 -21.89
N MET A 26 2.26 -11.85 -22.31
CA MET A 26 0.89 -11.49 -22.68
C MET A 26 0.13 -10.83 -21.53
N LEU A 27 0.27 -11.36 -20.31
CA LEU A 27 -0.35 -10.79 -19.11
C LEU A 27 0.31 -9.50 -18.60
N GLY A 28 1.56 -9.24 -19.00
CA GLY A 28 2.31 -8.05 -18.59
C GLY A 28 1.76 -6.75 -19.16
N TYR A 29 1.08 -6.80 -20.31
CA TYR A 29 0.45 -5.63 -20.92
C TYR A 29 -0.89 -5.28 -20.24
N LYS A 30 -1.70 -6.30 -19.96
CA LYS A 30 -2.99 -6.17 -19.30
C LYS A 30 -3.31 -7.46 -18.57
N HIS A 31 -3.66 -7.37 -17.28
CA HIS A 31 -3.98 -8.54 -16.47
C HIS A 31 -5.44 -8.98 -16.68
N ASP A 32 -5.74 -9.45 -17.89
CA ASP A 32 -7.09 -9.84 -18.32
C ASP A 32 -7.08 -11.30 -18.80
N PHE A 33 -7.98 -12.13 -18.27
CA PHE A 33 -8.02 -13.55 -18.60
C PHE A 33 -8.33 -13.79 -20.08
N THR A 34 -9.09 -12.89 -20.71
CA THR A 34 -9.48 -13.00 -22.13
C THR A 34 -8.27 -13.10 -23.06
N ILE A 35 -7.13 -12.51 -22.67
CA ILE A 35 -5.88 -12.53 -23.44
C ILE A 35 -5.26 -13.92 -23.52
N ILE A 36 -5.47 -14.77 -22.50
CA ILE A 36 -4.90 -16.12 -22.41
C ILE A 36 -5.96 -17.22 -22.47
N ALA A 37 -7.22 -16.86 -22.72
CA ALA A 37 -8.34 -17.80 -22.67
C ALA A 37 -8.15 -18.93 -23.68
N ASP A 38 -7.85 -18.60 -24.94
CA ASP A 38 -7.64 -19.59 -25.99
C ASP A 38 -6.44 -20.50 -25.68
N PHE A 39 -5.34 -19.93 -25.17
CA PHE A 39 -4.18 -20.70 -24.72
C PHE A 39 -4.57 -21.73 -23.65
N SER A 40 -5.43 -21.35 -22.70
CA SER A 40 -5.87 -22.23 -21.62
C SER A 40 -6.74 -23.41 -22.09
N LEU A 41 -7.27 -23.35 -23.32
CA LEU A 41 -8.11 -24.38 -23.92
C LEU A 41 -7.32 -25.37 -24.78
N VAL A 42 -6.09 -25.05 -25.20
CA VAL A 42 -5.27 -25.88 -26.09
C VAL A 42 -4.97 -27.27 -25.51
N SER A 43 -4.53 -27.32 -24.24
CA SER A 43 -4.20 -28.58 -23.57
C SER A 43 -4.23 -28.42 -22.05
N TYR A 44 -4.20 -29.54 -21.32
CA TYR A 44 -4.10 -29.53 -19.86
C TYR A 44 -2.85 -28.78 -19.38
N GLN A 45 -1.70 -29.00 -20.00
CA GLN A 45 -0.44 -28.34 -19.61
C GLN A 45 -0.51 -26.82 -19.80
N PHE A 46 -1.02 -26.37 -20.95
CA PHE A 46 -1.20 -24.95 -21.22
C PHE A 46 -2.18 -24.32 -20.23
N ARG A 47 -3.28 -25.01 -19.90
CA ARG A 47 -4.25 -24.57 -18.89
C ARG A 47 -3.58 -24.35 -17.54
N GLN A 48 -2.78 -25.30 -17.07
CA GLN A 48 -2.08 -25.19 -15.79
C GLN A 48 -1.10 -24.00 -15.78
N ILE A 49 -0.37 -23.76 -16.86
CA ILE A 49 0.53 -22.60 -16.99
C ILE A 49 -0.27 -21.30 -16.97
N CYS A 50 -1.32 -21.21 -17.79
CA CYS A 50 -2.20 -20.04 -17.89
C CYS A 50 -2.80 -19.70 -16.52
N PHE A 51 -3.41 -20.67 -15.84
CA PHE A 51 -4.02 -20.47 -14.53
C PHE A 51 -2.98 -20.12 -13.46
N ARG A 52 -1.84 -20.82 -13.42
CA ARG A 52 -0.76 -20.51 -12.47
C ARG A 52 -0.25 -19.08 -12.62
N ARG A 53 -0.13 -18.59 -13.86
CA ARG A 53 0.33 -17.24 -14.17
C ARG A 53 -0.74 -16.19 -13.90
N PHE A 54 -1.97 -16.43 -14.35
CA PHE A 54 -3.09 -15.53 -14.12
C PHE A 54 -3.38 -15.38 -12.62
N PHE A 55 -3.62 -16.49 -11.91
CA PHE A 55 -3.91 -16.47 -10.47
C PHE A 55 -2.68 -16.24 -9.58
N SER A 56 -1.52 -15.90 -10.16
CA SER A 56 -0.37 -15.45 -9.36
C SER A 56 -0.63 -14.11 -8.67
N SER A 57 -1.49 -13.28 -9.27
CA SER A 57 -2.07 -12.08 -8.67
C SER A 57 -3.58 -12.26 -8.56
N LEU A 58 -4.15 -12.04 -7.39
CA LEU A 58 -5.57 -12.27 -7.12
C LEU A 58 -6.22 -10.97 -6.67
N CYS A 59 -7.41 -10.68 -7.19
CA CYS A 59 -8.17 -9.50 -6.82
C CYS A 59 -9.56 -9.89 -6.30
N ALA A 60 -9.89 -9.56 -5.04
CA ALA A 60 -11.16 -9.90 -4.40
C ALA A 60 -11.81 -8.68 -3.71
N PHE A 61 -12.63 -7.95 -4.46
CA PHE A 61 -13.33 -6.73 -4.00
C PHE A 61 -14.76 -6.99 -3.49
N SER A 62 -15.13 -8.26 -3.33
CA SER A 62 -16.43 -8.60 -2.75
C SER A 62 -16.38 -9.95 -2.07
N LYS A 63 -17.27 -10.09 -1.09
CA LYS A 63 -17.55 -11.34 -0.38
C LYS A 63 -17.79 -12.52 -1.32
N TYR A 64 -18.63 -12.31 -2.33
CA TYR A 64 -18.98 -13.31 -3.32
C TYR A 64 -17.76 -13.71 -4.18
N LYS A 65 -16.98 -12.71 -4.63
CA LYS A 65 -15.78 -12.96 -5.43
C LYS A 65 -14.72 -13.73 -4.63
N TRP A 66 -14.51 -13.37 -3.36
CA TRP A 66 -13.61 -14.10 -2.46
C TRP A 66 -14.01 -15.57 -2.32
N ALA A 67 -15.28 -15.83 -2.00
CA ALA A 67 -15.79 -17.19 -1.85
C ALA A 67 -15.58 -18.02 -3.12
N ASN A 68 -15.95 -17.48 -4.29
CA ASN A 68 -15.80 -18.17 -5.56
C ASN A 68 -14.34 -18.47 -5.93
N ILE A 69 -13.44 -17.50 -5.73
CA ILE A 69 -12.04 -17.71 -6.09
C ILE A 69 -11.40 -18.79 -5.21
N CYS A 70 -11.75 -18.86 -3.93
CA CYS A 70 -11.26 -19.90 -3.03
C CYS A 70 -11.69 -21.33 -3.44
N HIS A 71 -12.68 -21.49 -4.34
CA HIS A 71 -13.07 -22.79 -4.90
C HIS A 71 -12.24 -23.22 -6.11
N ILE A 72 -11.39 -22.35 -6.67
CA ILE A 72 -10.58 -22.67 -7.84
C ILE A 72 -9.45 -23.64 -7.44
N PRO A 73 -9.38 -24.86 -8.03
CA PRO A 73 -8.34 -25.82 -7.68
C PRO A 73 -6.95 -25.25 -7.94
N GLY A 74 -6.06 -25.33 -6.95
CA GLY A 74 -4.67 -24.89 -7.07
C GLY A 74 -4.40 -23.41 -6.76
N VAL A 75 -5.44 -22.57 -6.63
CA VAL A 75 -5.29 -21.13 -6.41
C VAL A 75 -4.37 -20.80 -5.21
N PHE A 76 -4.56 -21.50 -4.10
CA PHE A 76 -3.76 -21.36 -2.88
C PHE A 76 -2.25 -21.60 -3.08
N ASN A 77 -1.90 -22.43 -4.08
CA ASN A 77 -0.51 -22.74 -4.42
C ASN A 77 0.07 -21.82 -5.51
N TRP A 78 -0.77 -21.08 -6.23
CA TRP A 78 -0.36 -20.25 -7.36
C TRP A 78 -0.27 -18.78 -6.99
N THR A 79 -1.12 -18.30 -6.10
CA THR A 79 -1.15 -16.90 -5.69
C THR A 79 0.12 -16.51 -4.95
N ARG A 80 0.62 -15.33 -5.29
CA ARG A 80 1.80 -14.65 -4.72
C ARG A 80 1.43 -13.25 -4.24
N SER A 81 0.51 -12.59 -4.93
CA SER A 81 -0.03 -11.30 -4.57
C SER A 81 -1.55 -11.37 -4.42
N LEU A 82 -2.08 -10.73 -3.38
CA LEU A 82 -3.51 -10.59 -3.13
C LEU A 82 -3.85 -9.11 -2.95
N MET A 83 -4.79 -8.61 -3.73
CA MET A 83 -5.44 -7.33 -3.53
C MET A 83 -6.92 -7.56 -3.19
N CYS A 84 -7.42 -6.96 -2.12
CA CYS A 84 -8.80 -7.16 -1.69
C CYS A 84 -9.34 -5.98 -0.88
N ASP A 85 -10.66 -5.91 -0.75
CA ASP A 85 -11.29 -5.04 0.25
C ASP A 85 -11.39 -5.77 1.59
N SER A 86 -11.29 -5.04 2.70
CA SER A 86 -11.42 -5.61 4.04
C SER A 86 -12.70 -6.43 4.21
N ASN A 87 -13.83 -5.91 3.69
CA ASN A 87 -15.14 -6.53 3.74
C ASN A 87 -15.23 -7.86 2.96
N ALA A 88 -14.41 -8.04 1.92
CA ALA A 88 -14.36 -9.30 1.18
C ALA A 88 -13.85 -10.46 2.04
N LEU A 89 -12.93 -10.17 2.97
CA LEU A 89 -12.31 -11.15 3.86
C LEU A 89 -13.18 -11.53 5.06
N HIS A 90 -14.24 -10.79 5.37
CA HIS A 90 -15.06 -11.01 6.57
C HIS A 90 -15.79 -12.36 6.61
N ILE A 91 -16.14 -12.98 5.46
CA ILE A 91 -16.88 -14.26 5.47
C ILE A 91 -15.97 -15.42 5.92
N ARG A 92 -14.72 -15.45 5.46
CA ARG A 92 -13.76 -16.53 5.71
C ARG A 92 -12.33 -15.97 5.73
N PRO A 93 -11.93 -15.24 6.77
CA PRO A 93 -10.59 -14.67 6.83
C PRO A 93 -9.53 -15.76 6.97
N ASP A 94 -9.86 -16.89 7.62
CA ASP A 94 -9.00 -18.04 7.87
C ASP A 94 -8.42 -18.68 6.60
N THR A 95 -9.10 -18.54 5.46
CA THR A 95 -8.62 -19.07 4.17
C THR A 95 -7.34 -18.38 3.70
N LEU A 96 -7.02 -17.19 4.21
CA LEU A 96 -5.73 -16.51 3.95
C LEU A 96 -4.52 -17.37 4.35
N ARG A 97 -4.65 -18.18 5.40
CA ARG A 97 -3.57 -19.07 5.87
C ARG A 97 -3.24 -20.19 4.88
N GLN A 98 -4.17 -20.51 3.98
CA GLN A 98 -4.00 -21.59 3.01
C GLN A 98 -3.10 -21.18 1.85
N PHE A 99 -2.86 -19.89 1.62
CA PHE A 99 -2.04 -19.39 0.52
C PHE A 99 -0.53 -19.57 0.79
N LEU A 100 -0.02 -20.78 0.62
CA LEU A 100 1.33 -21.23 1.00
C LEU A 100 2.49 -20.42 0.39
N LYS A 101 2.23 -19.63 -0.65
CA LYS A 101 3.24 -18.88 -1.38
C LYS A 101 2.92 -17.38 -1.48
N LEU A 102 1.96 -16.90 -0.68
CA LEU A 102 1.61 -15.49 -0.61
C LEU A 102 2.80 -14.68 -0.10
N LYS A 103 3.10 -13.56 -0.78
CA LYS A 103 4.21 -12.65 -0.46
C LYS A 103 3.77 -11.21 -0.32
N THR A 104 2.76 -10.83 -1.08
CA THR A 104 2.20 -9.49 -1.09
C THR A 104 0.72 -9.54 -0.76
N VAL A 105 0.30 -8.71 0.19
CA VAL A 105 -1.11 -8.48 0.52
C VAL A 105 -1.38 -6.99 0.52
N GLN A 106 -2.37 -6.58 -0.24
CA GLN A 106 -2.93 -5.24 -0.26
C GLN A 106 -4.39 -5.31 0.17
N VAL A 107 -4.74 -4.58 1.22
CA VAL A 107 -6.11 -4.52 1.73
C VAL A 107 -6.61 -3.08 1.71
N ASN A 108 -7.73 -2.86 1.05
CA ASN A 108 -8.43 -1.58 1.02
C ASN A 108 -9.43 -1.49 2.19
N PHE A 109 -9.31 -0.45 3.01
CA PHE A 109 -10.15 -0.16 4.16
C PHE A 109 -11.17 0.97 3.91
N SER A 110 -11.46 1.31 2.65
CA SER A 110 -12.42 2.38 2.29
C SER A 110 -13.81 2.16 2.87
N SER A 111 -14.26 0.90 2.99
CA SER A 111 -15.55 0.55 3.60
C SER A 111 -15.54 0.58 5.13
N GLU A 112 -14.39 0.86 5.76
CA GLU A 112 -14.22 0.86 7.21
C GLU A 112 -14.26 2.29 7.76
N GLY A 113 -14.87 2.43 8.93
CA GLY A 113 -14.79 3.63 9.77
C GLY A 113 -13.88 3.40 10.97
N ARG A 114 -13.65 4.45 11.76
CA ARG A 114 -12.77 4.41 12.95
C ARG A 114 -13.13 3.28 13.92
N ASN A 115 -14.42 3.07 14.15
CA ASN A 115 -14.89 2.03 15.07
C ASN A 115 -14.79 0.60 14.51
N THR A 116 -14.83 0.44 13.19
CA THR A 116 -14.81 -0.89 12.55
C THR A 116 -13.39 -1.33 12.17
N GLN A 117 -12.46 -0.39 11.95
CA GLN A 117 -11.05 -0.68 11.64
C GLN A 117 -10.41 -1.64 12.66
N LEU A 118 -10.61 -1.40 13.97
CA LEU A 118 -10.04 -2.26 15.01
C LEU A 118 -10.58 -3.69 14.93
N THR A 119 -11.87 -3.85 14.66
CA THR A 119 -12.52 -5.15 14.49
C THR A 119 -11.99 -5.86 13.25
N SER A 120 -11.92 -5.17 12.12
CA SER A 120 -11.42 -5.72 10.86
C SER A 120 -9.95 -6.13 10.94
N THR A 121 -9.09 -5.31 11.54
CA THR A 121 -7.66 -5.62 11.71
C THR A 121 -7.44 -6.79 12.68
N LYS A 122 -8.21 -6.88 13.78
CA LYS A 122 -8.22 -8.04 14.68
C LYS A 122 -8.63 -9.33 13.98
N LEU A 123 -9.57 -9.24 13.04
CA LEU A 123 -10.07 -10.39 12.29
C LEU A 123 -9.09 -10.83 11.19
N ILE A 124 -8.54 -9.88 10.45
CA ILE A 124 -7.77 -10.13 9.22
C ILE A 124 -6.30 -10.44 9.51
N LEU A 125 -5.61 -9.63 10.33
CA LEU A 125 -4.15 -9.72 10.48
C LEU A 125 -3.67 -11.08 11.00
N PRO A 126 -4.33 -11.74 11.98
CA PRO A 126 -3.91 -13.07 12.45
C PRO A 126 -4.09 -14.19 11.41
N CYS A 127 -4.85 -13.93 10.35
CA CYS A 127 -5.08 -14.88 9.27
C CYS A 127 -4.08 -14.72 8.12
N ILE A 128 -3.35 -13.61 8.05
CA ILE A 128 -2.28 -13.41 7.08
C ILE A 128 -1.09 -14.31 7.45
N PRO A 129 -0.48 -15.02 6.49
CA PRO A 129 0.69 -15.86 6.78
C PRO A 129 1.88 -15.05 7.33
N SER A 130 2.49 -15.54 8.41
CA SER A 130 3.59 -14.84 9.10
C SER A 130 4.88 -14.68 8.27
N TYR A 131 5.01 -15.39 7.15
CA TYR A 131 6.10 -15.27 6.19
C TYR A 131 5.83 -14.24 5.07
N LEU A 132 4.74 -13.48 5.17
CA LEU A 132 4.45 -12.37 4.27
C LEU A 132 5.60 -11.34 4.34
N THR A 133 6.04 -10.87 3.17
CA THR A 133 7.15 -9.91 3.08
C THR A 133 6.68 -8.51 2.74
N HIS A 134 5.52 -8.35 2.10
CA HIS A 134 4.99 -7.05 1.69
C HIS A 134 3.54 -6.90 2.13
N LEU A 135 3.25 -5.89 2.94
CA LEU A 135 1.90 -5.52 3.36
C LEU A 135 1.58 -4.07 2.98
N GLN A 136 0.43 -3.87 2.37
CA GLN A 136 -0.15 -2.55 2.09
C GLN A 136 -1.56 -2.47 2.68
N LEU A 137 -1.83 -1.52 3.56
CA LEU A 137 -3.18 -1.22 4.04
C LEU A 137 -3.56 0.20 3.62
N GLY A 138 -4.47 0.32 2.67
CA GLY A 138 -4.88 1.61 2.12
C GLY A 138 -6.21 2.10 2.66
N TYR A 139 -6.47 3.41 2.56
CA TYR A 139 -7.73 4.05 2.98
C TYR A 139 -8.08 3.79 4.44
N LEU A 140 -7.08 3.73 5.32
CA LEU A 140 -7.29 3.57 6.76
C LEU A 140 -7.91 4.85 7.36
N PRO A 141 -8.90 4.73 8.26
CA PRO A 141 -9.36 5.88 9.06
C PRO A 141 -8.31 6.49 9.99
N LEU A 142 -7.39 5.68 10.53
CA LEU A 142 -6.36 6.07 11.49
C LEU A 142 -5.16 5.11 11.41
N ILE A 143 -3.94 5.66 11.50
CA ILE A 143 -2.73 4.89 11.77
C ILE A 143 -2.28 5.21 13.20
N ASP A 144 -2.26 4.21 14.09
CA ASP A 144 -1.87 4.36 15.50
C ASP A 144 -0.90 3.27 15.96
N ALA A 145 -0.29 3.45 17.14
CA ALA A 145 0.63 2.47 17.71
C ALA A 145 -0.03 1.09 17.92
N THR A 146 -1.33 1.04 18.21
CA THR A 146 -2.07 -0.22 18.39
C THR A 146 -2.12 -1.04 17.10
N LEU A 147 -2.42 -0.41 15.97
CA LEU A 147 -2.40 -1.04 14.65
C LEU A 147 -1.00 -1.55 14.33
N LEU A 148 0.01 -0.71 14.50
CA LEU A 148 1.40 -1.05 14.21
C LEU A 148 1.88 -2.23 15.05
N GLN A 149 1.55 -2.25 16.35
CA GLN A 149 1.89 -3.36 17.24
C GLN A 149 1.21 -4.67 16.83
N ARG A 150 -0.04 -4.61 16.34
CA ARG A 150 -0.72 -5.81 15.81
C ARG A 150 -0.04 -6.32 14.55
N ILE A 151 0.35 -5.43 13.63
CA ILE A 151 1.07 -5.79 12.41
C ILE A 151 2.39 -6.45 12.78
N SER A 152 3.20 -5.79 13.62
CA SER A 152 4.53 -6.28 14.00
C SER A 152 4.48 -7.63 14.71
N SER A 153 3.47 -7.85 15.55
CA SER A 153 3.29 -9.10 16.28
C SER A 153 2.84 -10.27 15.40
N ASN A 154 2.09 -10.02 14.32
CA ASN A 154 1.57 -11.09 13.45
C ASN A 154 2.49 -11.37 12.25
N LEU A 155 3.27 -10.39 11.80
CA LEU A 155 3.98 -10.44 10.52
C LEU A 155 5.48 -10.14 10.67
N PRO A 156 6.23 -10.94 11.45
CA PRO A 156 7.63 -10.66 11.77
C PRO A 156 8.58 -10.74 10.57
N ALA A 157 8.14 -11.29 9.44
CA ALA A 157 8.93 -11.41 8.22
C ALA A 157 8.78 -10.23 7.24
N LEU A 158 8.03 -9.18 7.61
CA LEU A 158 7.82 -8.02 6.74
C LEU A 158 9.14 -7.34 6.38
N GLU A 159 9.30 -7.09 5.08
CA GLU A 159 10.38 -6.31 4.49
C GLU A 159 9.86 -4.96 3.98
N PHE A 160 8.60 -4.91 3.56
CA PHE A 160 7.92 -3.71 3.08
C PHE A 160 6.58 -3.54 3.81
N LEU A 161 6.35 -2.36 4.37
CA LEU A 161 5.09 -1.98 5.00
C LEU A 161 4.64 -0.61 4.51
N GLU A 162 3.42 -0.53 4.00
CA GLU A 162 2.78 0.72 3.58
C GLU A 162 1.40 0.83 4.21
N LEU A 163 1.16 1.96 4.87
CA LEU A 163 -0.12 2.26 5.49
C LEU A 163 -0.54 3.65 5.03
N THR A 164 -1.75 3.83 4.50
CA THR A 164 -2.22 5.15 4.04
C THR A 164 -3.57 5.50 4.62
N CYS A 165 -3.70 6.73 5.13
CA CYS A 165 -4.97 7.29 5.60
C CYS A 165 -5.31 8.61 4.89
N SER A 166 -4.30 9.44 4.59
CA SER A 166 -4.42 10.71 3.87
C SER A 166 -5.16 10.62 2.53
N VAL A 167 -5.09 9.48 1.83
CA VAL A 167 -5.81 9.21 0.58
C VAL A 167 -7.33 9.29 0.72
N ARG A 168 -7.88 9.27 1.95
CA ARG A 168 -9.31 9.44 2.22
C ARG A 168 -9.79 10.89 2.13
N LEU A 169 -8.88 11.87 2.04
CA LEU A 169 -9.29 13.27 2.01
C LEU A 169 -10.04 13.65 0.73
N GLU A 170 -9.91 12.89 -0.36
CA GLU A 170 -10.70 13.03 -1.61
C GLU A 170 -10.84 14.50 -2.10
N PRO A 171 -9.74 15.14 -2.56
CA PRO A 171 -9.79 16.53 -3.04
C PRO A 171 -10.59 16.71 -4.35
N ASP A 172 -11.06 15.64 -4.98
CA ASP A 172 -11.68 15.70 -6.32
C ASP A 172 -13.19 16.00 -6.31
N CYS A 173 -13.78 16.42 -5.18
CA CYS A 173 -15.23 16.64 -5.04
C CYS A 173 -15.62 18.11 -4.81
N CYS A 174 -15.64 18.56 -3.54
CA CYS A 174 -15.94 19.93 -3.15
C CYS A 174 -15.35 20.22 -1.76
N TRP A 175 -15.24 21.49 -1.37
CA TRP A 175 -14.71 21.88 -0.06
C TRP A 175 -15.45 21.25 1.12
N ASP A 176 -16.77 21.12 1.04
CA ASP A 176 -17.58 20.53 2.12
C ASP A 176 -17.25 19.03 2.29
N CYS A 177 -17.12 18.29 1.19
CA CYS A 177 -16.71 16.88 1.24
C CYS A 177 -15.25 16.72 1.71
N TYR A 178 -14.37 17.63 1.33
CA TYR A 178 -12.97 17.64 1.76
C TYR A 178 -12.86 17.87 3.29
N GLU A 179 -13.62 18.82 3.83
CA GLU A 179 -13.72 19.08 5.27
C GLU A 179 -14.34 17.90 6.02
N GLU A 180 -15.45 17.35 5.50
CA GLU A 180 -16.11 16.18 6.07
C GLU A 180 -15.17 14.97 6.13
N ALA A 181 -14.45 14.68 5.04
CA ALA A 181 -13.46 13.61 4.97
C ALA A 181 -12.32 13.80 5.99
N GLY A 182 -11.85 15.03 6.17
CA GLY A 182 -10.88 15.41 7.20
C GLY A 182 -11.40 15.17 8.62
N SER A 183 -12.67 15.44 8.89
CA SER A 183 -13.28 15.21 10.21
C SER A 183 -13.40 13.72 10.57
N HIS A 184 -13.43 12.83 9.58
CA HIS A 184 -13.58 11.39 9.75
C HIS A 184 -12.28 10.60 9.67
N THR A 185 -11.17 11.25 9.33
CA THR A 185 -9.85 10.64 9.11
C THR A 185 -8.81 11.31 9.98
N ILE A 186 -8.04 10.55 10.74
CA ILE A 186 -6.90 11.11 11.49
C ILE A 186 -5.69 11.15 10.56
N HIS A 187 -5.67 12.16 9.68
CA HIS A 187 -4.60 12.36 8.69
C HIS A 187 -3.38 13.08 9.27
N SER A 188 -3.58 13.94 10.26
CA SER A 188 -2.56 14.71 10.97
C SER A 188 -2.72 14.45 12.46
N PRO A 189 -2.06 13.44 13.05
CA PRO A 189 -2.30 13.03 14.43
C PRO A 189 -1.71 13.98 15.49
N ILE A 190 -1.00 15.03 15.08
CA ILE A 190 -0.38 16.04 15.95
C ILE A 190 -1.24 17.31 15.92
N PRO A 191 -1.50 17.97 17.06
CA PRO A 191 -1.10 17.62 18.41
C PRO A 191 -2.08 16.70 19.17
N ASP A 192 -3.23 16.37 18.56
CA ASP A 192 -4.38 15.78 19.27
C ASP A 192 -4.11 14.39 19.86
N TYR A 193 -3.30 13.56 19.18
CA TYR A 193 -2.95 12.20 19.62
C TYR A 193 -1.51 12.09 20.11
N TYR A 194 -0.63 12.96 19.61
CA TYR A 194 0.78 13.01 19.97
C TYR A 194 1.21 14.46 20.08
N CYS A 195 1.96 14.79 21.14
CA CYS A 195 2.40 16.16 21.39
C CYS A 195 3.37 16.69 20.32
N SER A 196 4.14 15.81 19.69
CA SER A 196 5.14 16.17 18.67
C SER A 196 5.35 15.03 17.66
N ALA A 197 6.00 15.34 16.53
CA ALA A 197 6.38 14.35 15.53
C ALA A 197 7.39 13.33 16.07
N GLN A 198 8.25 13.74 17.00
CA GLN A 198 9.22 12.87 17.68
C GLN A 198 8.52 11.91 18.65
N ASP A 199 7.54 12.38 19.42
CA ASP A 199 6.76 11.51 20.32
C ASP A 199 5.98 10.45 19.52
N LEU A 200 5.37 10.85 18.40
CA LEU A 200 4.75 9.93 17.45
C LEU A 200 5.77 8.91 16.93
N ALA A 201 6.93 9.37 16.47
CA ALA A 201 7.98 8.52 15.92
C ALA A 201 8.49 7.49 16.94
N CYS A 202 8.65 7.89 18.21
CA CYS A 202 9.01 6.98 19.30
C CYS A 202 7.93 5.93 19.53
N ALA A 203 6.66 6.33 19.68
CA ALA A 203 5.56 5.39 19.91
C ALA A 203 5.39 4.41 18.74
N PHE A 204 5.54 4.88 17.51
CA PHE A 204 5.48 4.03 16.31
C PHE A 204 6.70 3.11 16.21
N GLY A 205 7.88 3.63 16.51
CA GLY A 205 9.13 2.87 16.54
C GLY A 205 9.07 1.71 17.53
N GLU A 206 8.61 1.96 18.77
CA GLU A 206 8.39 0.92 19.79
C GLU A 206 7.39 -0.15 19.32
N ALA A 207 6.27 0.28 18.73
CA ALA A 207 5.26 -0.64 18.23
C ALA A 207 5.78 -1.52 17.06
N LEU A 208 6.63 -0.97 16.20
CA LEU A 208 7.20 -1.66 15.04
C LEU A 208 8.51 -2.41 15.33
N GLN A 209 9.12 -2.21 16.49
CA GLN A 209 10.40 -2.80 16.90
C GLN A 209 10.54 -4.31 16.60
N PRO A 210 9.50 -5.16 16.73
CA PRO A 210 9.62 -6.58 16.39
C PRO A 210 9.97 -6.87 14.91
N LEU A 211 9.74 -5.93 13.99
CA LEU A 211 9.95 -6.08 12.55
C LEU A 211 11.42 -5.87 12.14
N ASN A 212 12.29 -6.77 12.61
CA ASN A 212 13.73 -6.70 12.36
C ASN A 212 14.16 -6.81 10.89
N LYS A 213 13.25 -7.18 9.98
CA LYS A 213 13.50 -7.30 8.54
C LYS A 213 12.95 -6.15 7.72
N LEU A 214 12.25 -5.20 8.35
CA LEU A 214 11.60 -4.10 7.65
C LEU A 214 12.67 -3.18 7.05
N LYS A 215 12.67 -3.07 5.73
CA LYS A 215 13.60 -2.25 4.93
C LYS A 215 12.92 -0.99 4.45
N ASP A 216 11.66 -1.11 4.06
CA ASP A 216 10.89 -0.05 3.45
C ASP A 216 9.61 0.17 4.27
N LEU A 217 9.45 1.38 4.81
CA LEU A 217 8.27 1.77 5.57
C LEU A 217 7.66 3.03 4.94
N PHE A 218 6.36 3.01 4.71
CA PHE A 218 5.61 4.19 4.32
C PHE A 218 4.42 4.38 5.25
N LEU A 219 4.32 5.59 5.80
CA LEU A 219 3.26 6.01 6.70
C LEU A 219 2.58 7.23 6.09
N GLY A 220 1.46 7.00 5.39
CA GLY A 220 0.64 8.01 4.74
C GLY A 220 -0.24 8.79 5.72
N ILE A 221 0.42 9.39 6.71
CA ILE A 221 -0.04 10.48 7.58
C ILE A 221 0.78 11.74 7.24
N TYR A 222 0.25 12.90 7.56
CA TYR A 222 0.99 14.16 7.57
C TYR A 222 1.60 14.39 8.96
N LEU A 223 2.86 14.78 9.00
CA LEU A 223 3.54 15.14 10.25
C LEU A 223 3.33 16.60 10.65
N SER A 224 2.56 17.35 9.88
CA SER A 224 2.12 18.71 10.20
C SER A 224 1.07 18.71 11.30
N GLU A 225 0.93 19.84 12.01
CA GLU A 225 -0.22 20.05 12.88
C GLU A 225 -1.54 19.98 12.12
N VAL A 226 -2.57 19.38 12.74
CA VAL A 226 -3.92 19.27 12.18
C VAL A 226 -4.54 20.65 11.87
N ASN A 227 -4.15 21.68 12.63
CA ASN A 227 -4.64 23.04 12.44
C ASN A 227 -4.26 23.62 11.08
N ILE A 228 -3.17 23.17 10.45
CA ILE A 228 -2.76 23.65 9.12
C ILE A 228 -3.84 23.32 8.08
N PHE A 229 -4.43 22.12 8.17
CA PHE A 229 -5.51 21.70 7.28
C PHE A 229 -6.76 22.56 7.45
N TYR A 230 -7.22 22.77 8.69
CA TYR A 230 -8.42 23.58 8.94
C TYR A 230 -8.19 25.08 8.71
N TYR A 231 -6.99 25.57 8.98
CA TYR A 231 -6.58 26.92 8.62
C TYR A 231 -6.63 27.12 7.10
N HIS A 232 -6.13 26.14 6.35
CA HIS A 232 -6.21 26.11 4.89
C HIS A 232 -7.64 26.14 4.39
N ILE A 233 -8.52 25.31 4.97
CA ILE A 233 -9.95 25.35 4.67
C ILE A 233 -10.52 26.74 4.95
N ASP A 234 -10.31 27.34 6.14
CA ASP A 234 -10.92 28.63 6.48
C ASP A 234 -10.53 29.75 5.49
N HIS A 235 -9.25 29.89 5.14
CA HIS A 235 -8.85 30.98 4.23
C HIS A 235 -9.01 30.64 2.74
N GLY A 236 -8.88 29.37 2.35
CA GLY A 236 -9.19 28.89 1.00
C GLY A 236 -10.67 29.04 0.67
N PHE A 237 -11.54 28.60 1.59
CA PHE A 237 -12.98 28.69 1.49
C PHE A 237 -13.48 30.13 1.37
N ARG A 238 -12.94 31.06 2.17
CA ARG A 238 -13.28 32.49 2.11
C ARG A 238 -12.98 33.13 0.76
N ARG A 239 -11.95 32.66 0.04
CA ARG A 239 -11.56 33.22 -1.26
C ARG A 239 -12.36 32.62 -2.43
N MET A 240 -12.79 31.36 -2.35
CA MET A 240 -13.24 30.61 -3.53
C MET A 240 -14.70 30.17 -3.55
N ARG A 241 -15.50 30.45 -2.51
CA ARG A 241 -16.94 30.10 -2.47
C ARG A 241 -17.74 30.64 -3.67
N LEU A 242 -17.27 31.72 -4.31
CA LEU A 242 -17.92 32.31 -5.48
C LEU A 242 -17.53 31.65 -6.81
N LEU A 243 -16.41 30.93 -6.86
CA LEU A 243 -15.80 30.46 -8.12
C LEU A 243 -16.07 28.97 -8.43
N ARG A 244 -16.64 28.21 -7.48
CA ARG A 244 -16.90 26.75 -7.62
C ARG A 244 -15.67 25.97 -8.11
N THR A 245 -14.48 26.36 -7.67
CA THR A 245 -13.27 25.60 -7.95
C THR A 245 -13.22 24.38 -7.05
N ASP A 246 -12.67 23.29 -7.58
CA ASP A 246 -12.37 22.08 -6.82
C ASP A 246 -11.47 22.44 -5.62
N PRO A 247 -11.60 21.75 -4.47
CA PRO A 247 -10.71 21.98 -3.36
C PRO A 247 -9.31 21.52 -3.74
N TYR A 248 -8.32 22.13 -3.11
CA TYR A 248 -6.93 21.75 -3.25
C TYR A 248 -6.35 21.68 -1.86
N GLY A 249 -5.31 20.86 -1.67
CA GLY A 249 -4.67 20.76 -0.37
C GLY A 249 -3.72 21.93 -0.09
N PRO A 250 -3.19 22.03 1.14
CA PRO A 250 -2.22 23.04 1.53
C PRO A 250 -0.99 23.13 0.61
N GLU A 251 -0.66 22.05 -0.13
CA GLU A 251 0.47 21.98 -1.07
C GLU A 251 0.40 23.01 -2.20
N GLN A 252 -0.81 23.34 -2.66
CA GLN A 252 -1.00 24.31 -3.74
C GLN A 252 -1.26 25.72 -3.19
N CYS A 253 -1.23 25.91 -1.86
CA CYS A 253 -1.44 27.19 -1.22
C CYS A 253 -0.10 27.86 -0.90
N ARG A 254 0.26 28.89 -1.67
CA ARG A 254 1.46 29.71 -1.43
C ARG A 254 1.58 30.21 0.02
N GLN A 255 0.47 30.63 0.62
CA GLN A 255 0.47 31.12 2.00
C GLN A 255 0.78 30.00 3.01
N CYS A 256 0.20 28.80 2.84
CA CYS A 256 0.53 27.65 3.68
C CYS A 256 1.99 27.24 3.50
N HIS A 257 2.48 27.23 2.26
CA HIS A 257 3.86 26.87 1.96
C HIS A 257 4.87 27.82 2.62
N GLU A 258 4.65 29.13 2.52
CA GLU A 258 5.52 30.15 3.14
C GLU A 258 5.50 30.09 4.68
N LEU A 259 4.36 29.72 5.28
CA LEU A 259 4.21 29.68 6.74
C LEU A 259 4.69 28.36 7.37
N TYR A 260 4.48 27.22 6.72
CA TYR A 260 4.59 25.90 7.35
C TYR A 260 5.54 24.94 6.62
N GLY A 261 5.91 25.23 5.36
CA GLY A 261 6.63 24.29 4.52
C GLY A 261 7.95 23.83 5.12
N GLU A 262 8.81 24.77 5.52
CA GLU A 262 10.13 24.45 6.09
C GLU A 262 10.04 23.68 7.41
N GLU A 263 9.15 24.10 8.31
CA GLU A 263 8.98 23.46 9.61
C GLU A 263 8.53 22.00 9.47
N VAL A 264 7.49 21.74 8.67
CA VAL A 264 6.98 20.38 8.44
C VAL A 264 8.07 19.49 7.85
N ARG A 265 8.88 20.03 6.93
CA ARG A 265 9.98 19.30 6.33
C ARG A 265 11.07 18.92 7.33
N GLN A 266 11.39 19.81 8.26
CA GLN A 266 12.33 19.52 9.36
C GLN A 266 11.76 18.46 10.31
N GLN A 267 10.46 18.53 10.62
CA GLN A 267 9.76 17.54 11.45
C GLN A 267 9.80 16.15 10.80
N GLU A 268 9.59 16.04 9.48
CA GLU A 268 9.69 14.78 8.74
C GLU A 268 11.07 14.12 8.88
N VAL A 269 12.15 14.89 8.73
CA VAL A 269 13.53 14.37 8.88
C VAL A 269 13.80 13.95 10.33
N ALA A 270 13.41 14.77 11.30
CA ALA A 270 13.63 14.50 12.72
C ALA A 270 12.84 13.29 13.23
N ALA A 271 11.57 13.16 12.82
CA ALA A 271 10.74 11.99 13.09
C ALA A 271 11.33 10.74 12.45
N SER A 272 11.84 10.84 11.22
CA SER A 272 12.49 9.73 10.51
C SER A 272 13.72 9.21 11.24
N ALA A 273 14.61 10.12 11.67
CA ALA A 273 15.79 9.75 12.45
C ALA A 273 15.42 9.09 13.79
N SER A 274 14.37 9.60 14.46
CA SER A 274 13.87 9.05 15.72
C SER A 274 13.30 7.63 15.54
N LEU A 275 12.44 7.44 14.55
CA LEU A 275 11.82 6.14 14.24
C LEU A 275 12.85 5.10 13.80
N ALA A 276 13.85 5.51 13.01
CA ALA A 276 14.91 4.64 12.55
C ALA A 276 15.77 4.05 13.68
N ARG A 277 15.78 4.62 14.88
CA ARG A 277 16.49 4.04 16.05
C ARG A 277 15.93 2.68 16.46
N PHE A 278 14.65 2.43 16.20
CA PHE A 278 13.96 1.21 16.60
C PHE A 278 14.01 0.11 15.53
N LEU A 279 14.37 0.46 14.29
CA LEU A 279 14.25 -0.42 13.12
C LEU A 279 15.61 -0.61 12.43
N PRO A 280 16.44 -1.56 12.88
CA PRO A 280 17.84 -1.67 12.46
C PRO A 280 18.01 -1.90 10.95
N SER A 281 17.07 -2.61 10.32
CA SER A 281 17.11 -2.92 8.88
C SER A 281 16.51 -1.85 7.98
N LEU A 282 15.92 -0.79 8.54
CA LEU A 282 15.23 0.25 7.78
C LEU A 282 16.22 1.01 6.90
N LYS A 283 15.86 1.13 5.61
CA LYS A 283 16.64 1.83 4.57
C LYS A 283 15.87 3.01 3.99
N ILE A 284 14.56 2.82 3.80
CA ILE A 284 13.70 3.81 3.18
C ILE A 284 12.50 4.03 4.11
N LEU A 285 12.26 5.29 4.43
CA LEU A 285 11.07 5.73 5.15
C LEU A 285 10.36 6.79 4.32
N GLY A 286 9.04 6.72 4.21
CA GLY A 286 8.29 7.79 3.57
C GLY A 286 7.07 8.21 4.37
N TRP A 287 6.69 9.46 4.13
CA TRP A 287 5.55 10.13 4.73
C TRP A 287 4.68 10.74 3.63
N ASN A 288 3.40 10.93 3.90
CA ASN A 288 2.64 11.90 3.12
C ASN A 288 3.05 13.29 3.57
N SER A 289 3.19 14.21 2.62
CA SER A 289 3.55 15.60 2.91
C SER A 289 2.68 16.55 2.11
N PHE A 290 2.12 17.54 2.79
CA PHE A 290 1.52 18.69 2.15
C PHE A 290 2.55 19.58 1.45
N PHE A 291 3.86 19.34 1.61
CA PHE A 291 4.87 20.24 1.06
C PHE A 291 5.97 19.47 0.33
N ALA A 292 5.60 18.37 -0.34
CA ALA A 292 6.48 17.53 -1.17
C ALA A 292 6.90 18.19 -2.51
N HIS A 293 6.98 19.52 -2.59
CA HIS A 293 7.18 20.21 -3.87
C HIS A 293 8.65 20.41 -4.27
N GLU A 294 8.95 20.01 -5.51
CA GLU A 294 10.07 20.43 -6.39
C GLU A 294 11.50 20.19 -5.88
N GLU A 295 11.67 19.47 -4.79
CA GLU A 295 12.97 18.99 -4.36
C GLU A 295 13.18 17.54 -4.76
N ASP A 296 14.44 17.24 -5.07
CA ASP A 296 14.92 15.90 -5.28
C ASP A 296 14.44 14.99 -4.13
N GLY A 297 13.83 13.84 -4.46
CA GLY A 297 13.30 12.85 -3.50
C GLY A 297 11.80 12.80 -3.29
N ASP A 298 11.09 13.82 -3.77
CA ASP A 298 9.66 13.92 -3.58
C ASP A 298 8.89 13.32 -4.78
N GLY A 299 7.91 12.47 -4.47
CA GLY A 299 6.94 11.99 -5.43
C GLY A 299 5.76 12.94 -5.49
N TRP A 300 5.85 14.02 -6.28
CA TRP A 300 4.80 15.07 -6.33
C TRP A 300 3.40 14.50 -6.59
N ALA A 301 3.27 13.61 -7.58
CA ALA A 301 1.99 12.97 -7.92
C ALA A 301 1.41 12.11 -6.79
N GLU A 302 2.26 11.66 -5.87
CA GLU A 302 1.89 10.80 -4.74
C GLU A 302 1.86 11.58 -3.40
N GLN A 303 2.18 12.88 -3.42
CA GLN A 303 2.35 13.72 -2.23
C GLN A 303 3.24 13.06 -1.17
N ARG A 304 4.36 12.46 -1.63
CA ARG A 304 5.22 11.59 -0.84
C ARG A 304 6.60 12.21 -0.66
N THR A 305 7.03 12.36 0.59
CA THR A 305 8.44 12.61 0.93
C THR A 305 9.13 11.28 1.17
N THR A 306 10.29 11.05 0.54
CA THR A 306 11.11 9.85 0.80
C THR A 306 12.42 10.21 1.51
N ILE A 307 12.66 9.54 2.64
CA ILE A 307 13.84 9.69 3.49
C ILE A 307 14.68 8.42 3.41
N LEU A 308 15.94 8.58 3.01
CA LEU A 308 16.97 7.55 3.07
C LEU A 308 17.57 7.50 4.47
N ILE A 309 17.69 6.28 4.99
CA ILE A 309 18.30 5.99 6.29
C ILE A 309 19.65 5.32 6.06
N GLU A 310 20.70 6.00 6.49
CA GLU A 310 22.07 5.51 6.47
C GLU A 310 22.58 5.28 7.89
N ARG A 311 23.40 4.24 8.07
CA ARG A 311 24.01 3.90 9.35
C ARG A 311 25.52 3.87 9.19
N VAL A 312 26.21 4.75 9.90
CA VAL A 312 27.67 4.90 9.84
C VAL A 312 28.19 4.96 11.27
N ASP A 313 29.01 3.99 11.68
CA ASP A 313 29.67 3.98 13.00
C ASP A 313 28.71 4.29 14.18
N GLU A 314 27.57 3.59 14.23
CA GLU A 314 26.48 3.77 15.23
C GLU A 314 25.62 5.03 15.05
N TRP A 315 25.99 5.96 14.17
CA TRP A 315 25.17 7.12 13.82
C TRP A 315 24.06 6.75 12.84
N ILE A 316 22.92 7.42 13.00
CA ILE A 316 21.79 7.33 12.07
C ILE A 316 21.71 8.66 11.35
N ILE A 317 21.85 8.60 10.02
CA ILE A 317 21.72 9.75 9.14
C ILE A 317 20.42 9.56 8.38
N ALA A 318 19.47 10.48 8.60
CA ALA A 318 18.25 10.58 7.83
C ALA A 318 18.40 11.74 6.86
N LYS A 319 18.32 11.47 5.57
CA LYS A 319 18.40 12.48 4.52
C LYS A 319 17.27 12.28 3.53
N ARG A 320 16.74 13.36 2.96
CA ARG A 320 15.83 13.24 1.83
C ARG A 320 16.55 12.53 0.70
N GLN A 321 15.87 11.60 0.04
CA GLN A 321 16.39 11.03 -1.20
C GLN A 321 16.65 12.18 -2.16
N THR A 322 17.72 12.18 -2.94
CA THR A 322 17.84 13.12 -4.04
C THR A 322 17.80 12.35 -5.35
N VAL A 323 17.04 12.81 -6.35
CA VAL A 323 17.06 12.27 -7.71
C VAL A 323 18.37 12.74 -8.35
N GLU A 324 19.30 11.82 -8.57
CA GLU A 324 20.53 12.10 -9.33
C GLU A 324 20.27 12.17 -10.84
#